data_AF-A0A8D5GC11-F1
#
_entry.id   AF-A0A8D5GC11-F1
#
_cell.length_a   1.000
_cell.length_b   1.000
_cell.length_c   1.000
_cell.angle_alpha   90.00
_cell.angle_beta   90.00
_cell.angle_gamma   90.00
#
_symmetry.space_group_name_H-M   'P 1'
#
loop_
_entity.id
_entity.type
_entity.pdbx_description
1 polymer ?
#
loop_
_entity_poly.entity_id
_entity_poly.type
_entity_poly.pdbx_seq_one_letter_code
_entity_poly.pdbx_strand_id
1 'polypeptide(L)'
;MKKYLSMLLLLMLNGCGGYSIHNIDKPPPEDYDTWKKQGESQLRIKKTLLECGAIAPSTLGWSYMKAYEKIGLINQKDQTNHGFLVDRCMLKAGFVQQNTSWTIQDACADPRYRDYPACQPDTIIPAPSFEKRLNGWYCKVKTNYDFCLKYSLNVSGCSPERASNPPPECLDSNQSPSSSIGSNGSTDKQYKNNLSPLNPDSDKAIRLQRDIRNQSNQQMNEMLRNRAPRIGR
;
A
#
# COMPACT_ATOMS: atom_id res chain seq x y z
N MET A 1 54.52 1.81 26.12
CA MET A 1 53.99 1.40 24.80
C MET A 1 53.37 0.00 24.80
N LYS A 2 54.02 -1.06 25.32
CA LYS A 2 53.45 -2.43 25.37
C LYS A 2 52.12 -2.58 26.15
N LYS A 3 51.94 -1.84 27.25
CA LYS A 3 50.71 -1.93 28.08
C LYS A 3 49.46 -1.35 27.40
N TYR A 4 49.61 -0.28 26.63
CA TYR A 4 48.49 0.34 25.89
C TYR A 4 48.08 -0.50 24.67
N LEU A 5 49.05 -1.14 24.01
CA LEU A 5 48.78 -2.05 22.90
C LEU A 5 47.97 -3.28 23.37
N SER A 6 48.29 -3.82 24.56
CA SER A 6 47.55 -4.94 25.15
C SER A 6 46.14 -4.55 25.59
N MET A 7 45.92 -3.31 26.06
CA MET A 7 44.61 -2.82 26.46
C MET A 7 43.72 -2.55 25.24
N LEU A 8 44.29 -2.02 24.15
CA LEU A 8 43.60 -1.83 22.88
C LEU A 8 43.19 -3.17 22.24
N LEU A 9 44.04 -4.19 22.35
CA LEU A 9 43.74 -5.54 21.84
C LEU A 9 42.60 -6.23 22.62
N LEU A 10 42.54 -6.03 23.95
CA LEU A 10 41.45 -6.52 24.81
C LEU A 10 40.12 -5.79 24.57
N LEU A 11 40.16 -4.50 24.21
CA LEU A 11 38.95 -3.73 23.87
C LEU A 11 38.32 -4.20 22.55
N MET A 12 39.14 -4.62 21.58
CA MET A 12 38.68 -5.14 20.28
C MET A 12 38.16 -6.59 20.35
N LEU A 13 38.58 -7.36 21.36
CA LEU A 13 38.10 -8.73 21.58
C LEU A 13 36.78 -8.80 22.37
N ASN A 14 36.40 -7.72 23.07
CA ASN A 14 35.06 -7.55 23.65
C ASN A 14 34.13 -6.76 22.73
N GLY A 15 34.28 -6.96 21.42
CA GLY A 15 33.37 -6.44 20.41
C GLY A 15 31.95 -6.98 20.64
N CYS A 16 31.05 -6.09 21.08
CA CYS A 16 29.59 -6.15 20.89
C CYS A 16 28.90 -7.50 21.17
N GLY A 17 29.18 -8.16 22.29
CA GLY A 17 28.51 -9.40 22.71
C GLY A 17 27.06 -9.26 23.23
N GLY A 18 26.33 -8.21 22.83
CA GLY A 18 24.99 -7.90 23.36
C GLY A 18 23.86 -7.83 22.33
N TYR A 19 24.17 -7.81 21.03
CA TYR A 19 23.15 -7.85 20.00
C TYR A 19 23.10 -9.27 19.45
N SER A 20 22.04 -10.00 19.79
CA SER A 20 21.71 -11.25 19.13
C SER A 20 21.43 -10.94 17.66
N ILE A 21 22.43 -11.15 16.80
CA ILE A 21 22.31 -10.95 15.36
C ILE A 21 21.60 -12.17 14.76
N HIS A 22 20.31 -12.32 15.07
CA HIS A 22 19.45 -13.28 14.36
C HIS A 22 18.76 -12.58 13.19
N ASN A 23 18.84 -13.17 11.99
CA ASN A 23 18.15 -12.77 10.75
C ASN A 23 18.74 -11.60 9.92
N ILE A 24 20.04 -11.26 10.02
CA ILE A 24 20.66 -10.34 9.04
C ILE A 24 20.70 -10.91 7.62
N ASP A 25 20.77 -12.24 7.49
CA ASP A 25 20.88 -12.90 6.17
C ASP A 25 19.54 -13.09 5.45
N LYS A 26 18.42 -12.68 6.06
CA LYS A 26 17.10 -12.81 5.43
C LYS A 26 16.65 -11.45 4.91
N PRO A 27 16.13 -11.38 3.67
CA PRO A 27 15.49 -10.14 3.20
C PRO A 27 14.35 -9.78 4.15
N PRO A 28 14.05 -8.47 4.32
CA PRO A 28 12.86 -8.06 5.07
C PRO A 28 11.63 -8.82 4.58
N PRO A 29 10.74 -9.27 5.49
CA PRO A 29 9.54 -9.98 5.08
C PRO A 29 8.70 -9.07 4.18
N GLU A 30 8.07 -9.66 3.18
CA GLU A 30 7.09 -8.95 2.36
C GLU A 30 5.90 -8.52 3.23
N ASP A 31 5.23 -7.41 2.89
CA ASP A 31 4.12 -6.91 3.72
C ASP A 31 3.07 -7.99 3.99
N TYR A 32 2.71 -8.78 2.98
CA TYR A 32 1.76 -9.89 3.13
C TYR A 32 2.25 -10.99 4.08
N ASP A 33 3.56 -11.17 4.27
CA ASP A 33 4.12 -12.16 5.20
C ASP A 33 4.12 -11.66 6.66
N THR A 34 3.91 -10.35 6.86
CA THR A 34 3.73 -9.76 8.20
C THR A 34 2.33 -9.96 8.76
N TRP A 35 1.40 -10.54 7.99
CA TRP A 35 0.02 -10.77 8.43
C TRP A 35 -0.30 -12.26 8.50
N LYS A 36 -1.16 -12.63 9.46
CA LYS A 36 -1.68 -13.99 9.60
C LYS A 36 -3.11 -13.99 10.10
N LYS A 37 -3.88 -14.98 9.66
CA LYS A 37 -5.16 -15.36 10.24
C LYS A 37 -5.29 -16.87 10.13
N GLN A 38 -5.72 -17.54 11.20
CA GLN A 38 -5.74 -19.00 11.24
C GLN A 38 -6.64 -19.55 10.13
N GLY A 39 -6.13 -20.54 9.39
CA GLY A 39 -6.85 -21.18 8.28
C GLY A 39 -6.90 -20.37 6.98
N GLU A 40 -6.34 -19.16 6.94
CA GLU A 40 -6.35 -18.33 5.73
C GLU A 40 -5.15 -18.56 4.81
N SER A 41 -5.40 -18.53 3.50
CA SER A 41 -4.34 -18.61 2.49
C SER A 41 -3.59 -17.29 2.34
N GLN A 42 -2.35 -17.35 1.86
CA GLN A 42 -1.58 -16.16 1.50
C GLN A 42 -2.30 -15.32 0.43
N LEU A 43 -3.00 -15.96 -0.51
CA LEU A 43 -3.82 -15.26 -1.50
C LEU A 43 -4.92 -14.43 -0.83
N ARG A 44 -5.57 -14.96 0.22
CA ARG A 44 -6.57 -14.19 0.98
C ARG A 44 -5.94 -12.99 1.69
N ILE A 45 -4.74 -13.14 2.25
CA ILE A 45 -4.02 -12.02 2.87
C ILE A 45 -3.74 -10.92 1.83
N LYS A 46 -3.17 -11.29 0.67
CA LYS A 46 -2.89 -10.34 -0.44
C LYS A 46 -4.15 -9.63 -0.91
N LYS A 47 -5.27 -10.36 -1.09
CA LYS A 47 -6.56 -9.77 -1.42
C LYS A 47 -7.04 -8.81 -0.33
N THR A 48 -6.97 -9.21 0.95
CA THR A 48 -7.47 -8.38 2.05
C THR A 48 -6.67 -7.10 2.22
N LEU A 49 -5.34 -7.14 2.03
CA LEU A 49 -4.49 -5.94 2.02
C LEU A 49 -4.98 -4.92 0.98
N LEU A 50 -5.21 -5.38 -0.25
CA LEU A 50 -5.74 -4.54 -1.32
C LEU A 50 -7.17 -4.06 -1.05
N GLU A 51 -8.01 -4.90 -0.43
CA GLU A 51 -9.38 -4.56 -0.02
C GLU A 51 -9.39 -3.50 1.10
N CYS A 52 -8.35 -3.49 1.95
CA CYS A 52 -8.09 -2.47 2.94
C CYS A 52 -7.57 -1.16 2.32
N GLY A 53 -6.96 -1.25 1.14
CA GLY A 53 -6.49 -0.10 0.36
C GLY A 53 -4.99 -0.05 0.19
N ALA A 54 -4.25 -1.09 0.54
CA ALA A 54 -2.81 -1.17 0.30
C ALA A 54 -2.50 -0.83 -1.18
N ILE A 55 -1.44 -0.06 -1.40
CA ILE A 55 -1.05 0.35 -2.76
C ILE A 55 -0.67 -0.86 -3.62
N ALA A 56 -0.13 -1.90 -2.99
CA ALA A 56 0.24 -3.21 -3.53
C ALA A 56 0.21 -4.23 -2.39
N PRO A 57 0.10 -5.55 -2.66
CA PRO A 57 0.14 -6.56 -1.61
C PRO A 57 1.54 -6.71 -0.96
N SER A 58 2.57 -6.20 -1.62
CA SER A 58 3.94 -6.16 -1.15
C SER A 58 4.56 -4.84 -1.62
N THR A 59 5.21 -4.13 -0.69
CA THR A 59 5.82 -2.82 -0.94
C THR A 59 7.33 -2.80 -0.73
N LEU A 60 8.02 -3.96 -0.73
CA LEU A 60 9.47 -3.97 -0.58
C LEU A 60 10.17 -3.14 -1.68
N GLY A 61 10.87 -2.09 -1.27
CA GLY A 61 11.79 -1.29 -2.11
C GLY A 61 11.34 0.15 -2.40
N TRP A 62 12.18 0.93 -3.09
CA TRP A 62 11.94 2.36 -3.43
C TRP A 62 10.76 2.61 -4.38
N SER A 63 10.16 1.53 -4.92
CA SER A 63 9.08 1.57 -5.91
C SER A 63 7.74 2.01 -5.31
N TYR A 64 7.46 1.74 -4.02
CA TYR A 64 6.14 2.02 -3.45
C TYR A 64 5.87 3.52 -3.28
N MET A 65 6.88 4.33 -2.93
CA MET A 65 6.71 5.79 -2.81
C MET A 65 6.32 6.41 -4.15
N LYS A 66 6.96 5.96 -5.24
CA LYS A 66 6.60 6.38 -6.60
C LYS A 66 5.17 5.92 -6.97
N ALA A 67 4.71 4.77 -6.49
CA ALA A 67 3.33 4.34 -6.71
C ALA A 67 2.31 5.26 -6.01
N TYR A 68 2.61 5.72 -4.80
CA TYR A 68 1.79 6.72 -4.10
C TYR A 68 1.74 8.06 -4.83
N GLU A 69 2.87 8.53 -5.39
CA GLU A 69 2.91 9.73 -6.21
C GLU A 69 1.99 9.63 -7.43
N LYS A 70 1.91 8.45 -8.07
CA LYS A 70 1.01 8.22 -9.22
C LYS A 70 -0.48 8.37 -8.89
N ILE A 71 -0.85 8.23 -7.62
CA ILE A 71 -2.22 8.43 -7.14
C ILE A 71 -2.41 9.72 -6.34
N GLY A 72 -1.40 10.61 -6.33
CA GLY A 72 -1.48 11.94 -5.72
C GLY A 72 -1.20 11.99 -4.22
N LEU A 73 -0.65 10.92 -3.63
CA LEU A 73 -0.17 10.88 -2.24
C LEU A 73 1.33 11.20 -2.21
N ILE A 74 1.67 12.48 -2.30
CA ILE A 74 3.06 12.93 -2.47
C ILE A 74 3.75 13.13 -1.11
N ASN A 75 3.00 13.46 -0.07
CA ASN A 75 3.55 13.74 1.25
C ASN A 75 3.81 12.43 2.03
N GLN A 76 5.03 12.28 2.57
CA GLN A 76 5.41 11.13 3.38
C GLN A 76 4.50 10.92 4.60
N LYS A 77 4.05 11.98 5.26
CA LYS A 77 3.09 11.91 6.38
C LYS A 77 1.78 11.28 5.95
N ASP A 78 1.27 11.65 4.78
CA ASP A 78 0.01 11.11 4.24
C ASP A 78 0.18 9.65 3.82
N GLN A 79 1.33 9.28 3.23
CA GLN A 79 1.65 7.89 2.89
C GLN A 79 1.74 7.00 4.14
N THR A 80 2.44 7.47 5.18
CA THR A 80 2.54 6.75 6.45
C THR A 80 1.17 6.63 7.14
N ASN A 81 0.40 7.72 7.17
CA ASN A 81 -0.98 7.69 7.68
C ASN A 81 -1.86 6.70 6.91
N HIS A 82 -1.71 6.64 5.59
CA HIS A 82 -2.41 5.69 4.75
C HIS A 82 -2.01 4.24 5.10
N GLY A 83 -0.72 3.95 5.27
CA GLY A 83 -0.24 2.65 5.76
C GLY A 83 -0.88 2.24 7.08
N PHE A 84 -0.93 3.16 8.05
CA PHE A 84 -1.57 2.91 9.34
C PHE A 84 -3.08 2.62 9.23
N LEU A 85 -3.80 3.26 8.29
CA LEU A 85 -5.20 2.92 8.03
C LEU A 85 -5.36 1.52 7.45
N VAL A 86 -4.43 1.09 6.58
CA VAL A 86 -4.41 -0.28 6.04
C VAL A 86 -4.19 -1.28 7.17
N ASP A 87 -3.19 -1.06 8.04
CA ASP A 87 -2.89 -1.93 9.17
C ASP A 87 -4.08 -2.06 10.13
N ARG A 88 -4.72 -0.94 10.47
CA ARG A 88 -5.94 -0.96 11.31
C ARG A 88 -7.09 -1.69 10.62
N CYS A 89 -7.24 -1.56 9.30
CA CYS A 89 -8.25 -2.31 8.56
C CYS A 89 -7.98 -3.82 8.59
N MET A 90 -6.72 -4.24 8.44
CA MET A 90 -6.32 -5.65 8.54
C MET A 90 -6.62 -6.22 9.93
N LEU A 91 -6.28 -5.48 11.00
CA LEU A 91 -6.64 -5.84 12.37
C LEU A 91 -8.15 -5.99 12.55
N LYS A 92 -8.93 -5.02 12.04
CA LYS A 92 -10.41 -5.06 12.09
C LYS A 92 -10.99 -6.25 11.34
N ALA A 93 -10.32 -6.73 10.29
CA ALA A 93 -10.68 -7.92 9.54
C ALA A 93 -10.28 -9.25 10.23
N GLY A 94 -9.69 -9.17 11.43
CA GLY A 94 -9.29 -10.31 12.25
C GLY A 94 -7.95 -10.91 11.85
N PHE A 95 -7.12 -10.20 11.11
CA PHE A 95 -5.73 -10.57 10.89
C PHE A 95 -4.87 -10.06 12.05
N VAL A 96 -3.79 -10.76 12.34
CA VAL A 96 -2.80 -10.37 13.34
C VAL A 96 -1.45 -10.13 12.67
N GLN A 97 -0.70 -9.17 13.20
CA GLN A 97 0.68 -8.94 12.77
C GLN A 97 1.59 -10.04 13.30
N GLN A 98 2.55 -10.48 12.50
CA GLN A 98 3.59 -11.45 12.83
C GLN A 98 4.91 -11.03 12.19
N ASN A 99 6.02 -11.61 12.66
CA ASN A 99 7.35 -11.38 12.08
C ASN A 99 7.73 -9.88 11.98
N THR A 100 7.16 -9.04 12.84
CA THR A 100 7.47 -7.61 12.97
C THR A 100 7.84 -7.30 14.40
N SER A 101 8.84 -6.44 14.58
CA SER A 101 9.22 -5.86 15.87
C SER A 101 8.49 -4.56 16.18
N TRP A 102 7.68 -4.05 15.25
CA TRP A 102 6.99 -2.78 15.35
C TRP A 102 5.56 -2.92 14.84
N THR A 103 4.60 -2.87 15.76
CA THR A 103 3.18 -2.98 15.45
C THR A 103 2.55 -1.61 15.19
N ILE A 104 1.32 -1.60 14.67
CA ILE A 104 0.54 -0.36 14.55
C ILE A 104 0.21 0.23 15.93
N GLN A 105 0.07 -0.59 16.96
CA GLN A 105 -0.10 -0.11 18.33
C GLN A 105 1.16 0.64 18.81
N ASP A 106 2.34 0.07 18.56
CA ASP A 106 3.63 0.72 18.90
C ASP A 106 3.80 2.02 18.12
N ALA A 107 3.47 2.00 16.82
CA ALA A 107 3.50 3.19 15.98
C ALA A 107 2.60 4.29 16.53
N CYS A 108 1.35 3.98 16.89
CA CYS A 108 0.42 4.99 17.41
C CYS A 108 0.70 5.44 18.85
N ALA A 109 1.49 4.69 19.62
CA ALA A 109 1.99 5.11 20.93
C ALA A 109 3.20 6.06 20.81
N ASP A 110 3.92 6.03 19.70
CA ASP A 110 5.10 6.85 19.48
C ASP A 110 4.73 8.34 19.30
N PRO A 111 5.39 9.28 20.01
CA PRO A 111 5.12 10.72 19.90
C PRO A 111 5.24 11.28 18.48
N ARG A 112 6.01 10.66 17.59
CA ARG A 112 6.18 11.08 16.18
C ARG A 112 4.92 10.86 15.35
N TYR A 113 4.09 9.90 15.75
CA TYR A 113 2.98 9.38 14.95
C TYR A 113 1.62 9.45 15.66
N ARG A 114 1.59 9.61 16.98
CA ARG A 114 0.36 9.59 17.78
C ARG A 114 -0.73 10.56 17.27
N ASP A 115 -0.32 11.70 16.70
CA ASP A 115 -1.22 12.74 16.21
C ASP A 115 -1.70 12.49 14.76
N TYR A 116 -1.35 11.33 14.18
CA TYR A 116 -1.80 10.98 12.84
C TYR A 116 -3.29 10.65 12.88
N PRO A 117 -4.08 11.04 11.86
CA PRO A 117 -5.49 10.69 11.78
C PRO A 117 -5.76 9.19 11.95
N ALA A 118 -4.89 8.31 11.44
CA ALA A 118 -5.02 6.87 11.61
C ALA A 118 -4.85 6.39 13.06
N CYS A 119 -4.25 7.18 13.95
CA CYS A 119 -3.99 6.83 15.34
C CYS A 119 -5.03 7.39 16.31
N GLN A 120 -5.97 8.21 15.83
CA GLN A 120 -7.01 8.76 16.71
C GLN A 120 -8.04 7.67 17.10
N PRO A 121 -8.63 7.77 18.30
CA PRO A 121 -9.58 6.77 18.80
C PRO A 121 -10.90 6.78 18.02
N ASP A 122 -11.32 7.95 17.53
CA ASP A 122 -12.57 8.18 16.79
C ASP A 122 -12.43 7.95 15.27
N THR A 123 -11.24 7.56 14.80
CA THR A 123 -10.99 7.31 13.38
C THR A 123 -11.88 6.20 12.85
N ILE A 124 -12.62 6.52 11.80
CA ILE A 124 -13.39 5.54 11.05
C ILE A 124 -12.44 4.66 10.24
N ILE A 125 -12.25 3.42 10.70
CA ILE A 125 -11.47 2.42 9.99
C ILE A 125 -12.36 1.71 8.98
N PRO A 126 -12.08 1.84 7.67
CA PRO A 126 -12.89 1.22 6.63
C PRO A 126 -12.81 -0.30 6.73
N ALA A 127 -13.89 -0.99 6.37
CA ALA A 127 -13.86 -2.43 6.19
C ALA A 127 -13.14 -2.79 4.86
N PRO A 128 -12.62 -4.02 4.74
CA PRO A 128 -12.16 -4.54 3.46
C PRO A 128 -13.28 -4.45 2.41
N SER A 129 -12.98 -3.94 1.22
CA SER A 129 -13.91 -3.85 0.10
C SER A 129 -13.32 -4.40 -1.18
N PHE A 130 -14.05 -5.33 -1.80
CA PHE A 130 -13.74 -5.87 -3.12
C PHE A 130 -13.55 -4.78 -4.18
N GLU A 131 -14.44 -3.79 -4.18
CA GLU A 131 -14.39 -2.67 -5.10
C GLU A 131 -13.09 -1.88 -4.93
N LYS A 132 -12.64 -1.67 -3.68
CA LYS A 132 -11.39 -0.98 -3.38
C LYS A 132 -10.18 -1.74 -3.92
N ARG A 133 -10.18 -3.08 -3.79
CA ARG A 133 -9.13 -3.94 -4.34
C ARG A 133 -9.05 -3.84 -5.85
N LEU A 134 -10.17 -4.07 -6.55
CA LEU A 134 -10.18 -4.07 -8.01
C LEU A 134 -9.89 -2.69 -8.60
N ASN A 135 -10.37 -1.63 -7.94
CA ASN A 135 -10.14 -0.26 -8.38
C ASN A 135 -8.83 0.36 -7.88
N GLY A 136 -8.10 -0.35 -7.02
CA GLY A 136 -6.81 0.08 -6.49
C GLY A 136 -5.75 0.17 -7.58
N TRP A 137 -4.72 0.99 -7.33
CA TRP A 137 -3.64 1.23 -8.29
C TRP A 137 -3.00 -0.06 -8.80
N TYR A 138 -2.64 -0.98 -7.90
CA TYR A 138 -2.00 -2.25 -8.25
C TYR A 138 -2.84 -3.05 -9.25
N CYS A 139 -4.12 -3.26 -8.96
CA CYS A 139 -4.96 -4.06 -9.85
C CYS A 139 -5.27 -3.35 -11.15
N LYS A 140 -5.56 -2.03 -11.13
CA LYS A 140 -5.76 -1.28 -12.38
C LYS A 140 -4.55 -1.31 -13.31
N VAL A 141 -3.32 -1.19 -12.76
CA VAL A 141 -2.09 -1.34 -13.56
C VAL A 141 -1.98 -2.73 -14.19
N LYS A 142 -2.54 -3.76 -13.55
CA LYS A 142 -2.44 -5.16 -13.98
C LYS A 142 -3.59 -5.67 -14.83
N THR A 143 -4.74 -5.00 -14.80
CA THR A 143 -5.97 -5.43 -15.52
C THR A 143 -6.36 -4.50 -16.65
N ASN A 144 -5.81 -3.28 -16.71
CA ASN A 144 -6.15 -2.29 -17.73
C ASN A 144 -4.88 -1.78 -18.43
N TYR A 145 -4.76 -2.10 -19.72
CA TYR A 145 -3.59 -1.75 -20.52
C TYR A 145 -3.38 -0.23 -20.63
N ASP A 146 -4.41 0.54 -20.92
CA ASP A 146 -4.32 2.00 -21.04
C ASP A 146 -3.94 2.65 -19.71
N PHE A 147 -4.51 2.14 -18.61
CA PHE A 147 -4.15 2.58 -17.26
C PHE A 147 -2.69 2.25 -16.95
N CYS A 148 -2.22 1.06 -17.33
CA CYS A 148 -0.83 0.65 -17.17
C CYS A 148 0.11 1.62 -17.89
N LEU A 149 -0.14 1.93 -19.17
CA LEU A 149 0.70 2.83 -19.95
C LEU A 149 0.88 4.21 -19.31
N LYS A 150 -0.14 4.69 -18.59
CA LYS A 150 -0.14 6.01 -17.96
C LYS A 150 0.41 6.01 -16.52
N TYR A 151 0.10 4.99 -15.73
CA TYR A 151 0.30 5.01 -14.28
C TYR A 151 1.28 3.95 -13.76
N SER A 152 1.75 3.03 -14.60
CA SER A 152 2.78 2.06 -14.22
C SER A 152 4.11 2.74 -13.91
N LEU A 153 4.87 2.14 -13.01
CA LEU A 153 6.28 2.50 -12.77
C LEU A 153 7.21 1.93 -13.85
N ASN A 154 6.76 0.89 -14.55
CA ASN A 154 7.48 0.24 -15.63
C ASN A 154 6.55 0.11 -16.85
N VAL A 155 6.57 1.12 -17.71
CA VAL A 155 5.71 1.20 -18.91
C VAL A 155 6.07 0.12 -19.93
N SER A 156 7.34 -0.25 -20.08
CA SER A 156 7.75 -1.33 -20.99
C SER A 156 7.25 -2.71 -20.55
N GLY A 157 6.82 -2.84 -19.28
CA GLY A 157 6.17 -4.03 -18.76
C GLY A 157 4.68 -4.14 -19.10
N CYS A 158 4.06 -3.11 -19.68
CA CYS A 158 2.64 -3.12 -20.03
C CYS A 158 2.40 -3.86 -21.36
N SER A 159 1.41 -4.76 -21.39
CA SER A 159 0.93 -5.38 -22.63
C SER A 159 -0.54 -5.78 -22.51
N PRO A 160 -1.29 -5.85 -23.62
CA PRO A 160 -2.69 -6.32 -23.60
C PRO A 160 -2.83 -7.77 -23.09
N GLU A 161 -1.86 -8.63 -23.41
CA GLU A 161 -1.82 -10.02 -22.94
C GLU A 161 -1.74 -10.10 -21.41
N ARG A 162 -0.84 -9.33 -20.79
CA ARG A 162 -0.73 -9.26 -19.33
C ARG A 162 -1.99 -8.69 -18.68
N ALA A 163 -2.60 -7.68 -19.30
CA ALA A 163 -3.86 -7.10 -18.80
C ALA A 163 -5.01 -8.13 -18.81
N SER A 164 -4.99 -9.07 -19.76
CA SER A 164 -5.99 -10.13 -19.91
C SER A 164 -5.76 -11.32 -18.96
N ASN A 165 -4.57 -11.45 -18.39
CA ASN A 165 -4.21 -12.50 -17.43
C ASN A 165 -3.60 -11.89 -16.16
N PRO A 166 -4.40 -11.16 -15.36
CA PRO A 166 -3.90 -10.48 -14.18
C PRO A 166 -3.59 -11.46 -13.04
N PRO A 167 -2.79 -11.04 -12.04
CA PRO A 167 -2.53 -11.89 -10.88
C PRO A 167 -3.80 -12.30 -10.13
N PRO A 168 -3.81 -13.48 -9.46
CA PRO A 168 -5.00 -14.01 -8.80
C PRO A 168 -5.62 -13.08 -7.74
N GLU A 169 -4.80 -12.24 -7.09
CA GLU A 169 -5.26 -11.23 -6.14
C GLU A 169 -6.00 -10.05 -6.80
N CYS A 170 -6.00 -9.95 -8.12
CA CYS A 170 -6.77 -8.97 -8.89
C CYS A 170 -7.96 -9.58 -9.64
N LEU A 171 -8.18 -10.89 -9.51
CA LEU A 171 -9.36 -11.55 -10.06
C LEU A 171 -10.58 -11.38 -9.15
N ASP A 172 -11.75 -11.35 -9.77
CA ASP A 172 -13.01 -11.51 -9.04
C ASP A 172 -13.07 -12.92 -8.42
N SER A 173 -13.69 -13.03 -7.25
CA SER A 173 -14.11 -14.28 -6.59
C SER A 173 -14.78 -15.27 -7.55
N ASN A 174 -15.45 -14.76 -8.59
CA ASN A 174 -16.16 -15.57 -9.58
C ASN A 174 -15.30 -15.98 -10.79
N GLN A 175 -14.06 -15.52 -10.90
CA GLN A 175 -13.13 -15.92 -11.96
C GLN A 175 -12.09 -16.89 -11.38
N SER A 176 -12.39 -18.18 -11.45
CA SER A 176 -11.35 -19.20 -11.33
C SER A 176 -10.40 -19.11 -12.53
N PRO A 177 -9.10 -19.35 -12.35
CA PRO A 177 -8.17 -19.39 -13.47
C PRO A 177 -8.55 -20.57 -14.37
N SER A 178 -9.08 -20.25 -15.55
CA SER A 178 -9.32 -21.23 -16.61
C SER A 178 -8.00 -21.86 -16.99
N SER A 179 -7.77 -23.08 -16.50
CA SER A 179 -6.80 -23.99 -17.07
C SER A 179 -7.24 -24.35 -18.49
N SER A 180 -6.50 -23.91 -19.50
CA SER A 180 -6.53 -24.54 -20.81
C SER A 180 -5.20 -24.36 -21.54
N ILE A 181 -4.37 -25.40 -21.40
CA ILE A 181 -3.45 -25.87 -22.43
C ILE A 181 -4.32 -26.31 -23.62
N GLY A 182 -4.00 -25.87 -24.85
CA GLY A 182 -4.66 -26.37 -26.06
C GLY A 182 -4.42 -25.51 -27.29
N SER A 183 -3.49 -25.96 -28.13
CA SER A 183 -3.09 -25.37 -29.40
C SER A 183 -4.16 -25.41 -30.51
N ASN A 184 -3.97 -24.52 -31.50
CA ASN A 184 -4.46 -24.53 -32.88
C ASN A 184 -5.92 -24.18 -33.18
N GLY A 185 -6.11 -23.16 -34.02
CA GLY A 185 -7.34 -22.96 -34.78
C GLY A 185 -7.59 -21.52 -35.20
N SER A 186 -7.18 -21.18 -36.43
CA SER A 186 -7.63 -19.99 -37.15
C SER A 186 -9.16 -19.87 -37.11
N THR A 187 -9.67 -18.72 -36.69
CA THR A 187 -10.91 -18.13 -37.23
C THR A 187 -11.02 -16.68 -36.79
N ASP A 188 -10.95 -15.79 -37.78
CA ASP A 188 -11.43 -14.41 -37.73
C ASP A 188 -12.87 -14.36 -37.19
N LYS A 189 -13.07 -13.82 -35.98
CA LYS A 189 -14.34 -13.20 -35.54
C LYS A 189 -14.08 -12.04 -34.57
N GLN A 190 -13.90 -10.86 -35.15
CA GLN A 190 -14.66 -9.64 -34.83
C GLN A 190 -15.05 -9.40 -33.35
N TYR A 191 -14.10 -8.98 -32.51
CA TYR A 191 -14.42 -8.15 -31.34
C TYR A 191 -14.36 -6.67 -31.74
N LYS A 192 -15.46 -6.20 -32.31
CA LYS A 192 -15.75 -4.77 -32.45
C LYS A 192 -15.79 -4.12 -31.06
N ASN A 193 -15.02 -3.05 -30.90
CA ASN A 193 -15.30 -1.87 -30.09
C ASN A 193 -16.31 -2.05 -28.95
N ASN A 194 -15.82 -2.43 -27.76
CA ASN A 194 -16.46 -2.03 -26.51
C ASN A 194 -15.53 -1.06 -25.78
N LEU A 195 -15.36 0.12 -26.37
CA LEU A 195 -15.07 1.32 -25.62
C LEU A 195 -16.36 1.66 -24.86
N SER A 196 -16.57 1.05 -23.70
CA SER A 196 -17.60 1.54 -22.79
C SER A 196 -17.19 2.95 -22.37
N PRO A 197 -18.04 3.98 -22.57
CA PRO A 197 -17.78 5.28 -21.99
C PRO A 197 -17.60 5.11 -20.48
N LEU A 198 -16.58 5.77 -19.91
CA LEU A 198 -16.45 5.94 -18.47
C LEU A 198 -17.83 6.24 -17.88
N ASN A 199 -18.28 5.39 -16.96
CA ASN A 199 -19.56 5.56 -16.29
C ASN A 199 -19.61 6.99 -15.71
N PRO A 200 -20.57 7.85 -16.11
CA PRO A 200 -20.66 9.24 -15.67
C PRO A 200 -20.75 9.38 -14.14
N ASP A 201 -21.19 8.34 -13.43
CA ASP A 201 -21.21 8.33 -11.97
C ASP A 201 -19.82 8.19 -11.32
N SER A 202 -18.87 7.52 -11.98
CA SER A 202 -17.49 7.43 -11.49
C SER A 202 -16.77 8.79 -11.56
N ASP A 203 -17.10 9.58 -12.58
CA ASP A 203 -16.56 10.90 -12.80
C ASP A 203 -17.14 11.90 -11.78
N LYS A 204 -18.41 11.71 -11.40
CA LYS A 204 -19.06 12.45 -10.32
C LYS A 204 -18.50 12.10 -8.95
N ALA A 205 -18.21 10.82 -8.68
CA ALA A 205 -17.58 10.39 -7.43
C ALA A 205 -16.15 10.92 -7.29
N ILE A 206 -15.36 10.93 -8.37
CA ILE A 206 -14.01 11.49 -8.39
C ILE A 206 -14.03 13.02 -8.20
N ARG A 207 -14.99 13.73 -8.82
CA ARG A 207 -15.19 15.17 -8.60
C ARG A 207 -15.59 15.46 -7.16
N LEU A 208 -16.54 14.71 -6.62
CA LEU A 208 -16.98 14.87 -5.23
C LEU A 208 -15.85 14.65 -4.23
N GLN A 209 -15.01 13.63 -4.42
CA GLN A 209 -13.84 13.41 -3.56
C GLN A 209 -12.81 14.55 -3.66
N ARG A 210 -12.64 15.13 -4.86
CA ARG A 210 -11.75 16.29 -5.08
C ARG A 210 -12.32 17.54 -4.39
N ASP A 211 -13.62 17.74 -4.47
CA ASP A 211 -14.30 18.90 -3.88
C ASP A 211 -14.29 18.83 -2.36
N ILE A 212 -14.55 17.66 -1.76
CA ILE A 212 -14.44 17.44 -0.31
C ILE A 212 -13.01 17.73 0.17
N ARG A 213 -11.99 17.25 -0.56
CA ARG A 213 -10.59 17.52 -0.22
C ARG A 213 -10.26 19.01 -0.32
N ASN A 214 -10.72 19.68 -1.37
CA ASN A 214 -10.49 21.11 -1.56
C ASN A 214 -11.17 21.95 -0.48
N GLN A 215 -12.41 21.62 -0.10
CA GLN A 215 -13.12 22.28 1.01
C GLN A 215 -12.42 22.07 2.35
N SER A 216 -11.97 20.84 2.64
CA SER A 216 -11.21 20.55 3.87
C SER A 216 -9.91 21.37 3.93
N ASN A 217 -9.21 21.52 2.79
CA ASN A 217 -7.99 22.31 2.71
C ASN A 217 -8.27 23.81 2.86
N GLN A 218 -9.37 24.32 2.30
CA GLN A 218 -9.78 25.71 2.46
C GLN A 218 -10.14 26.03 3.92
N GLN A 219 -10.92 25.17 4.57
CA GLN A 219 -11.29 25.34 5.97
C GLN A 219 -10.06 25.29 6.89
N MET A 220 -9.10 24.41 6.61
CA MET A 220 -7.82 24.38 7.32
C MET A 220 -7.03 25.67 7.15
N ASN A 221 -6.95 26.21 5.92
CA ASN A 221 -6.25 27.45 5.64
C ASN A 221 -6.92 28.68 6.29
N GLU A 222 -8.24 28.70 6.40
CA GLU A 222 -8.97 29.75 7.12
C GLU A 222 -8.72 29.70 8.62
N MET A 223 -8.70 28.50 9.22
CA MET A 223 -8.34 28.33 10.64
C MET A 223 -6.91 28.80 10.93
N LEU A 224 -5.99 28.57 10.00
CA LEU A 224 -4.61 29.03 10.13
C LEU A 224 -4.48 30.56 9.98
N ARG A 225 -5.25 31.18 9.07
CA ARG A 225 -5.29 32.65 8.95
C ARG A 225 -5.89 33.34 10.18
N ASN A 226 -6.92 32.75 10.78
CA ASN A 226 -7.58 33.32 11.96
C ASN A 226 -6.80 33.12 13.27
N ARG A 227 -5.74 32.30 13.26
CA ARG A 227 -4.79 32.13 14.39
C ARG A 227 -3.55 33.02 14.30
N ALA A 228 -3.37 33.79 13.23
CA ALA A 228 -2.25 34.73 13.16
C ALA A 228 -2.45 35.86 14.20
N PRO A 229 -1.50 36.10 15.11
CA PRO A 229 -1.62 37.16 16.11
C PRO A 229 -1.69 38.52 15.41
N ARG A 230 -2.70 39.34 15.75
CA ARG A 230 -2.73 40.74 15.35
C ARG A 230 -1.58 41.45 16.04
N ILE A 231 -0.47 41.63 15.33
CA ILE A 231 0.59 42.54 15.73
C ILE A 231 0.03 43.95 15.52
N GLY A 232 -0.33 44.59 16.64
CA GLY A 232 -0.88 45.94 16.67
C GLY A 232 0.10 46.98 16.14
N ARG A 233 -0.46 48.00 15.47
CA ARG A 233 0.18 49.31 15.29
C ARG A 233 0.11 50.11 16.58
#